data_AF-A0A349PVR8-F1
#
_entry.id   AF-A0A349PVR8-F1
#
_cell.length_a   1.000
_cell.length_b   1.000
_cell.length_c   1.000
_cell.angle_alpha   90.00
_cell.angle_beta   90.00
_cell.angle_gamma   90.00
#
_symmetry.space_group_name_H-M   'P 1'
#
loop_
_entity.id
_entity.type
_entity.pdbx_description
1 polymer ?
#
loop_
_entity_poly.entity_id
_entity_poly.type
_entity_poly.pdbx_seq_one_letter_code
_entity_poly.pdbx_strand_id
1 'polypeptide(L)' 'IPFIILLTWVMPITRALVGTVLYVRGAIVPLVFGSVPFFTRQVESALAELDGGLIEAALSMGSSPLE' A
#
# COMPACT_ATOMS: atom_id res chain seq x y z
N ILE A 1 -4.31 -10.59 -9.13
CA ILE A 1 -5.66 -11.14 -8.90
C ILE A 1 -6.67 -10.15 -9.47
N PRO A 2 -7.60 -10.57 -10.33
CA PRO A 2 -8.67 -9.70 -10.81
C PRO A 2 -9.42 -9.05 -9.64
N PHE A 3 -9.74 -7.76 -9.75
CA PHE A 3 -10.35 -6.99 -8.66
C PHE A 3 -11.64 -7.64 -8.11
N ILE A 4 -12.45 -8.23 -8.98
CA ILE A 4 -13.68 -8.94 -8.58
C ILE A 4 -13.38 -10.16 -7.70
N ILE A 5 -12.30 -10.90 -7.97
CA ILE A 5 -11.90 -12.06 -7.15
C ILE A 5 -11.37 -11.60 -5.79
N LEU A 6 -10.62 -10.49 -5.76
CA LEU A 6 -10.16 -9.88 -4.51
C LEU A 6 -11.34 -9.43 -3.64
N LEU A 7 -12.36 -8.81 -4.24
CA LEU A 7 -13.58 -8.37 -3.56
C LEU A 7 -14.26 -9.52 -2.82
N THR A 8 -14.49 -10.64 -3.51
CA THR A 8 -15.15 -11.79 -2.90
C THR A 8 -14.31 -12.45 -1.83
N TRP A 9 -12.99 -12.47 -2.02
CA TRP A 9 -12.04 -13.04 -1.07
C TRP A 9 -11.91 -12.23 0.22
N VAL A 10 -11.97 -10.90 0.15
CA VAL A 10 -11.82 -10.00 1.32
C VAL A 10 -13.13 -9.83 2.12
N MET A 11 -14.29 -10.24 1.59
CA MET A 11 -15.60 -10.15 2.28
C MET A 11 -15.62 -10.54 3.77
N PRO A 12 -15.05 -11.67 4.23
CA PRO A 12 -15.04 -12.03 5.65
C PRO A 12 -14.28 -11.00 6.50
N ILE A 13 -13.15 -10.49 5.98
CA ILE A 13 -12.33 -9.47 6.64
C ILE A 13 -13.06 -8.13 6.66
N THR A 14 -13.68 -7.72 5.54
CA THR A 14 -14.49 -6.50 5.47
C THR A 14 -15.61 -6.50 6.50
N ARG A 15 -16.32 -7.63 6.65
CA ARG A 15 -17.36 -7.78 7.66
C ARG A 15 -16.80 -7.74 9.08
N ALA A 16 -15.64 -8.36 9.33
CA ALA A 16 -15.00 -8.33 10.65
C ALA A 16 -14.55 -6.92 11.05
N LEU A 17 -14.04 -6.12 10.11
CA LEU A 17 -13.54 -4.76 10.37
C LEU A 17 -14.64 -3.69 10.43
N VAL A 18 -15.61 -3.75 9.51
CA VAL A 18 -16.57 -2.65 9.29
C VAL A 18 -18.01 -3.06 9.65
N GLY A 19 -18.25 -4.34 9.96
CA GLY A 19 -19.58 -4.89 10.30
C GLY A 19 -20.50 -5.10 9.09
N THR A 20 -20.17 -4.54 7.92
CA THR A 20 -20.97 -4.64 6.70
C THR A 20 -20.09 -4.75 5.45
N VAL A 21 -20.61 -5.45 4.44
CA VAL A 21 -20.02 -5.57 3.09
C VAL A 21 -20.77 -4.70 2.06
N LEU A 22 -21.79 -3.95 2.50
CA LEU A 22 -22.62 -3.13 1.63
C LEU A 22 -22.25 -1.65 1.72
N TYR A 23 -22.64 -0.91 0.67
CA TYR A 23 -22.44 0.53 0.52
C TYR A 23 -20.96 0.95 0.57
N VAL A 24 -20.72 2.27 0.65
CA VAL A 24 -19.38 2.86 0.68
C VAL A 24 -18.52 2.25 1.78
N ARG A 25 -19.08 2.05 2.98
CA ARG A 25 -18.36 1.47 4.12
C ARG A 25 -17.81 0.07 3.84
N GLY A 26 -18.59 -0.81 3.21
CA GLY A 26 -18.12 -2.14 2.83
C GLY A 26 -17.16 -2.14 1.64
N ALA A 27 -17.30 -1.17 0.73
CA ALA A 27 -16.45 -1.08 -0.45
C ALA A 27 -15.03 -0.56 -0.16
N ILE A 28 -14.84 0.24 0.90
CA ILE A 28 -13.54 0.85 1.22
C ILE A 28 -12.44 -0.21 1.43
N VAL A 29 -12.73 -1.30 2.16
CA VAL A 29 -11.70 -2.30 2.49
C VAL A 29 -11.14 -2.97 1.23
N PRO A 30 -11.96 -3.59 0.35
CA PRO A 30 -11.45 -4.17 -0.90
C PRO A 30 -10.79 -3.15 -1.83
N LEU A 31 -11.26 -1.90 -1.86
CA LEU A 31 -10.64 -0.83 -2.65
C LEU A 31 -9.21 -0.54 -2.20
N VAL A 32 -8.99 -0.42 -0.88
CA VAL A 32 -7.64 -0.22 -0.31
C VAL A 32 -6.75 -1.41 -0.66
N PHE A 33 -7.20 -2.64 -0.44
CA PHE A 33 -6.42 -3.83 -0.80
C PHE A 33 -6.10 -3.89 -2.30
N GLY A 34 -7.01 -3.42 -3.16
CA GLY A 34 -6.80 -3.33 -4.59
C GLY A 34 -5.81 -2.23 -5.01
N SER A 35 -5.85 -1.07 -4.34
CA SER A 35 -5.02 0.08 -4.70
C SER A 35 -3.61 0.03 -4.14
N VAL A 36 -3.41 -0.62 -2.97
CA VAL A 36 -2.11 -0.73 -2.29
C VAL A 36 -0.99 -1.24 -3.21
N PRO A 37 -1.09 -2.40 -3.89
CA PRO A 37 0.03 -2.91 -4.69
C PRO A 37 0.40 -1.97 -5.86
N PHE A 38 -0.58 -1.29 -6.44
CA PHE A 38 -0.34 -0.30 -7.48
C PHE A 38 0.36 0.95 -6.92
N PHE A 39 -0.11 1.46 -5.78
CA PHE A 39 0.51 2.60 -5.12
C PHE A 39 1.93 2.30 -4.65
N THR A 40 2.17 1.12 -4.07
CA THR A 40 3.50 0.67 -3.66
C THR A 40 4.47 0.64 -4.83
N ARG A 41 4.06 0.17 -6.01
CA ARG A 41 4.90 0.19 -7.21
C ARG A 41 5.27 1.61 -7.66
N GLN A 42 4.34 2.55 -7.57
CA GLN A 42 4.63 3.95 -7.91
C GLN A 42 5.66 4.56 -6.94
N VAL A 43 5.51 4.29 -5.64
CA VAL A 43 6.48 4.74 -4.63
C VAL A 43 7.83 4.07 -4.81
N GLU A 44 7.86 2.76 -5.07
CA GLU A 44 9.09 2.00 -5.36
C GLU A 44 9.83 2.61 -6.56
N SER A 45 9.13 2.91 -7.65
CA SER A 45 9.71 3.56 -8.83
C SER A 45 10.28 4.94 -8.49
N ALA A 46 9.53 5.78 -7.76
CA ALA A 46 9.99 7.11 -7.38
C ALA A 46 11.25 7.07 -6.49
N LEU A 47 11.33 6.10 -5.58
CA LEU A 47 12.51 5.91 -4.73
C LEU A 47 13.69 5.31 -5.51
N ALA A 48 13.44 4.44 -6.48
CA ALA A 48 14.47 3.83 -7.32
C ALA A 48 15.16 4.83 -8.26
N GLU A 49 14.52 5.96 -8.54
CA GLU A 49 15.08 7.06 -9.34
C GLU A 49 16.03 7.96 -8.52
N LEU A 50 16.12 7.79 -7.20
CA LEU A 50 17.04 8.56 -6.35
C LEU A 50 18.50 8.17 -6.61
N ASP A 51 19.39 9.16 -6.60
CA ASP A 51 20.83 8.93 -6.71
C ASP A 51 21.35 8.21 -5.45
N GLY A 52 22.10 7.13 -5.65
CA GLY A 52 22.77 6.41 -4.58
C GLY A 52 23.73 7.29 -3.77
N GLY A 53 24.34 8.31 -4.40
CA GLY A 53 25.20 9.27 -3.71
C GLY A 53 24.47 10.09 -2.64
N LEU A 54 23.16 10.33 -2.80
CA LEU A 54 22.35 10.98 -1.78
C LEU A 54 22.18 10.08 -0.55
N ILE A 55 22.02 8.77 -0.78
CA ILE A 55 21.92 7.76 0.29
C ILE A 55 23.27 7.66 1.03
N GLU A 56 24.39 7.61 0.30
CA GLU A 56 25.73 7.57 0.90
C GLU A 56 26.05 8.84 1.72
N ALA A 57 25.63 10.01 1.24
CA ALA A 57 25.77 11.26 1.97
C ALA A 57 24.96 11.24 3.27
N ALA A 58 23.69 10.81 3.23
CA ALA A 58 22.85 10.69 4.42
C ALA A 58 23.45 9.72 5.47
N LEU A 59 23.96 8.57 5.02
CA LEU A 59 24.65 7.60 5.89
C LEU A 59 25.95 8.17 6.48
N SER A 60 26.71 8.93 5.69
CA SER A 60 27.96 9.57 6.15
C SER A 60 27.72 10.67 7.18
N MET A 61 26.55 11.30 7.16
CA MET A 61 26.12 12.26 8.20
C MET A 61 25.65 11.57 9.49
N GLY A 62 25.54 10.23 9.52
CA GLY A 62 25.09 9.46 10.67
C GLY A 62 23.57 9.31 10.77
N SER A 63 22.82 9.54 9.68
CA SER A 63 21.36 9.37 9.66
C SER A 63 21.00 7.89 9.82
N SER A 64 20.03 7.60 10.70
CA SER A 64 19.44 6.27 10.81
C SER A 64 18.41 6.02 9.69
N PRO A 65 18.08 4.77 9.35
CA PRO A 65 17.16 4.45 8.25
C PRO A 65 15.72 5.01 8.38
N LEU A 66 15.33 5.52 9.55
CA LEU A 66 14.00 6.10 9.81
C LEU A 66 14.02 7.64 9.81
N GLU A 67 15.20 8.26 9.79
CA GLU A 67 15.42 9.71 9.73
C GLU A 67 15.59 10.18 8.28
#